data_AF-A0A1Y2S9A2-F1
#
_entry.id   AF-A0A1Y2S9A2-F1
#
_cell.length_a   1.000
_cell.length_b   1.000
_cell.length_c   1.000
_cell.angle_alpha   90.00
_cell.angle_beta   90.00
_cell.angle_gamma   90.00
#
_symmetry.space_group_name_H-M   'P 1'
#
loop_
_entity.id
_entity.type
_entity.pdbx_description
1 polymer ?
#
loop_
_entity_poly.entity_id
_entity_poly.type
_entity_poly.pdbx_seq_one_letter_code
_entity_poly.pdbx_strand_id
1 'polypeptide(L)'
;MGSYAPKGESYTKSESDYRYQSKGNYAPAGNYAIRGESYTKGESDSKYQSRGNYQPVGYSYSKGESDNKYQPKGNYAAAGSSYTKSESDARYEKKGTAIGTLKSIWLGDQGRDSSFTISDDIRGTHCYFRLQDAVEFYYVLMPPVDGVRIHLHQGKAGICIISTSNNGKEVNIYYEDYARIKEIRVIY
;
A
#
# COMPACT_ATOMS: atom_id res chain seq x y z
N MET A 1 -36.64 -50.24 -51.39
CA MET A 1 -37.32 -51.47 -50.95
C MET A 1 -36.26 -52.42 -50.41
N GLY A 2 -36.33 -52.74 -49.12
CA GLY A 2 -35.32 -53.54 -48.43
C GLY A 2 -35.37 -55.02 -48.79
N SER A 3 -34.22 -55.69 -48.77
CA SER A 3 -34.12 -57.15 -48.89
C SER A 3 -33.65 -57.74 -47.56
N TYR A 4 -34.55 -58.49 -46.92
CA TYR A 4 -34.29 -59.32 -45.76
C TYR A 4 -33.59 -60.61 -46.17
N ALA A 5 -32.69 -61.12 -45.31
CA ALA A 5 -32.03 -62.41 -45.51
C ALA A 5 -33.01 -63.61 -45.31
N PRO A 6 -32.78 -64.76 -45.97
CA PRO A 6 -33.74 -65.87 -46.05
C PRO A 6 -33.91 -66.64 -44.74
N LYS A 7 -35.11 -67.19 -44.55
CA LYS A 7 -35.49 -68.04 -43.41
C LYS A 7 -34.71 -69.36 -43.44
N GLY A 8 -33.68 -69.48 -42.60
CA GLY A 8 -32.89 -70.71 -42.48
C GLY A 8 -31.46 -70.54 -41.98
N GLU A 9 -30.92 -69.31 -41.98
CA GLU A 9 -29.52 -69.03 -41.58
C GLU A 9 -29.40 -68.38 -40.19
N SER A 10 -30.19 -68.84 -39.21
CA SER A 10 -29.94 -68.53 -37.80
C SER A 10 -29.13 -69.67 -37.19
N TYR A 11 -27.99 -69.34 -36.58
CA TYR A 11 -27.15 -70.29 -35.83
C TYR A 11 -27.99 -71.17 -34.90
N THR A 12 -27.67 -72.46 -34.84
CA THR A 12 -28.40 -73.38 -33.96
C THR A 12 -28.09 -73.07 -32.50
N LYS A 13 -29.07 -73.30 -31.61
CA LYS A 13 -28.95 -73.00 -30.17
C LYS A 13 -27.74 -73.68 -29.51
N SER A 14 -27.34 -74.84 -30.02
CA SER A 14 -26.14 -75.57 -29.62
C SER A 14 -24.85 -74.83 -29.96
N GLU A 15 -24.77 -74.10 -31.08
CA GLU A 15 -23.57 -73.34 -31.47
C GLU A 15 -23.43 -72.03 -30.68
N SER A 16 -24.55 -71.44 -30.21
CA SER A 16 -24.52 -70.26 -29.34
C SER A 16 -24.09 -70.61 -27.91
N ASP A 17 -24.49 -71.77 -27.39
CA ASP A 17 -24.21 -72.16 -26.00
C ASP A 17 -22.72 -72.51 -25.74
N TYR A 18 -21.98 -72.91 -26.78
CA TYR A 18 -20.52 -73.13 -26.66
C TYR A 18 -19.68 -71.86 -26.82
N ARG A 19 -20.20 -70.81 -27.48
CA ARG A 19 -19.46 -69.56 -27.74
C ARG A 19 -19.71 -68.45 -26.71
N TYR A 20 -20.76 -68.56 -25.91
CA TYR A 20 -21.11 -67.56 -24.90
C TYR A 20 -21.25 -68.20 -23.52
N GLN A 21 -20.83 -67.50 -22.46
CA GLN A 21 -20.96 -67.98 -21.09
C GLN A 21 -22.41 -68.36 -20.76
N SER A 22 -22.58 -69.47 -20.01
CA SER A 22 -23.90 -69.97 -19.63
C SER A 22 -24.69 -68.93 -18.83
N LYS A 23 -25.98 -68.82 -19.16
CA LYS A 23 -26.91 -67.84 -18.59
C LYS A 23 -27.00 -68.03 -17.07
N GLY A 24 -26.51 -67.04 -16.31
CA GLY A 24 -26.50 -67.06 -14.84
C GLY A 24 -25.11 -67.05 -14.20
N ASN A 25 -24.04 -67.19 -15.00
CA ASN A 25 -22.65 -67.11 -14.53
C ASN A 25 -21.99 -65.75 -14.81
N TYR A 26 -22.79 -64.68 -14.86
CA TYR A 26 -22.30 -63.33 -15.09
C TYR A 26 -21.77 -62.73 -13.78
N ALA A 27 -20.58 -62.12 -13.82
CA ALA A 27 -20.12 -61.29 -12.72
C ALA A 27 -21.12 -60.14 -12.48
N PRO A 28 -21.36 -59.69 -11.23
CA PRO A 28 -22.25 -58.57 -10.95
C PRO A 28 -21.83 -57.33 -11.75
N ALA A 29 -22.80 -56.63 -12.33
CA ALA A 29 -22.54 -55.42 -13.12
C ALA A 29 -21.75 -54.41 -12.28
N GLY A 30 -20.54 -54.08 -12.74
CA GLY A 30 -19.60 -53.18 -12.06
C GLY A 30 -18.19 -53.74 -11.88
N ASN A 31 -17.97 -55.04 -12.04
CA ASN A 31 -16.65 -55.68 -11.93
C ASN A 31 -16.09 -56.10 -13.30
N TYR A 32 -15.94 -55.14 -14.22
CA TYR A 32 -15.21 -55.34 -15.47
C TYR A 32 -13.75 -54.91 -15.32
N ALA A 33 -12.97 -55.74 -14.65
CA ALA A 33 -11.52 -55.70 -14.77
C ALA A 33 -11.04 -57.10 -15.17
N ILE A 34 -10.22 -57.17 -16.21
CA ILE A 34 -9.53 -58.40 -16.61
C ILE A 34 -8.68 -58.85 -15.41
N ARG A 35 -8.94 -60.07 -14.91
CA ARG A 35 -8.21 -60.66 -13.78
C ARG A 35 -6.71 -60.64 -14.10
N GLY A 36 -5.95 -59.80 -13.38
CA GLY A 36 -4.50 -59.73 -13.44
C GLY A 36 -3.92 -58.34 -13.71
N GLU A 37 -4.71 -57.38 -14.23
CA GLU A 37 -4.17 -56.11 -14.77
C GLU A 37 -4.81 -54.83 -14.18
N SER A 38 -5.69 -54.92 -13.18
CA SER A 38 -6.28 -53.70 -12.56
C SER A 38 -6.48 -53.85 -11.06
N TYR A 39 -6.07 -52.81 -10.33
CA TYR A 39 -6.23 -52.70 -8.89
C TYR A 39 -7.72 -52.69 -8.53
N THR A 40 -8.10 -53.47 -7.52
CA THR A 40 -9.43 -53.41 -6.93
C THR A 40 -9.66 -52.04 -6.29
N LYS A 41 -10.93 -51.63 -6.17
CA LYS A 41 -11.30 -50.34 -5.58
C LYS A 41 -10.69 -50.14 -4.19
N GLY A 42 -10.66 -51.19 -3.37
CA GLY A 42 -10.01 -51.16 -2.05
C GLY A 42 -8.49 -50.97 -2.11
N GLU A 43 -7.80 -51.54 -3.10
CA GLU A 43 -6.37 -51.32 -3.32
C GLU A 43 -6.08 -49.89 -3.81
N SER A 44 -6.95 -49.34 -4.66
CA SER A 44 -6.86 -47.94 -5.11
C SER A 44 -7.09 -46.97 -3.95
N ASP A 45 -8.14 -47.18 -3.15
CA ASP A 45 -8.48 -46.34 -2.00
C ASP A 45 -7.41 -46.38 -0.90
N SER A 46 -6.60 -47.45 -0.85
CA SER A 46 -5.49 -47.60 0.09
C SER A 46 -4.16 -47.05 -0.45
N LYS A 47 -3.98 -47.00 -1.78
CA LYS A 47 -2.76 -46.47 -2.43
C LYS A 47 -2.78 -44.96 -2.61
N TYR A 48 -3.95 -44.34 -2.74
CA TYR A 48 -4.07 -42.89 -2.97
C TYR A 48 -4.62 -42.19 -1.73
N GLN A 49 -4.03 -41.05 -1.36
CA GLN A 49 -4.52 -40.23 -0.25
C GLN A 49 -5.98 -39.83 -0.48
N SER A 50 -6.79 -39.86 0.59
CA SER A 50 -8.19 -39.45 0.52
C SER A 50 -8.31 -38.02 0.00
N ARG A 51 -9.29 -37.78 -0.89
CA ARG A 51 -9.60 -36.45 -1.43
C ARG A 51 -9.74 -35.45 -0.27
N GLY A 52 -8.86 -34.45 -0.22
CA GLY A 52 -8.86 -33.39 0.78
C GLY A 52 -7.78 -33.52 1.86
N ASN A 53 -7.00 -34.61 1.89
CA ASN A 53 -5.94 -34.81 2.87
C ASN A 53 -4.52 -34.62 2.29
N TYR A 54 -4.37 -33.65 1.38
CA TYR A 54 -3.07 -33.22 0.89
C TYR A 54 -2.47 -32.21 1.89
N GLN A 55 -1.42 -32.59 2.61
CA GLN A 55 -0.41 -31.61 3.02
C GLN A 55 0.62 -31.57 1.88
N PRO A 56 0.74 -30.46 1.14
CA PRO A 56 1.58 -30.42 -0.04
C PRO A 56 3.07 -30.42 0.35
N VAL A 57 3.87 -31.18 -0.38
CA VAL A 57 5.30 -30.84 -0.53
C VAL A 57 5.35 -29.43 -1.12
N GLY A 58 5.83 -28.46 -0.33
CA GLY A 58 5.70 -27.03 -0.62
C GLY A 58 4.69 -26.31 0.29
N TYR A 59 4.83 -26.47 1.61
CA TYR A 59 4.09 -25.76 2.66
C TYR A 59 3.77 -24.31 2.24
N SER A 60 2.49 -23.98 2.12
CA SER A 60 2.00 -22.61 1.99
C SER A 60 1.27 -22.26 3.28
N TYR A 61 1.71 -21.20 3.94
CA TYR A 61 1.11 -20.71 5.17
C TYR A 61 -0.38 -20.43 4.96
N SER A 62 -1.24 -20.89 5.88
CA SER A 62 -2.62 -20.42 5.93
C SER A 62 -2.66 -18.91 6.15
N LYS A 63 -3.76 -18.25 5.77
CA LYS A 63 -3.92 -16.80 5.96
C LYS A 63 -3.69 -16.38 7.41
N GLY A 64 -4.17 -17.20 8.37
CA GLY A 64 -3.95 -16.95 9.79
C GLY A 64 -2.50 -17.15 10.24
N GLU A 65 -1.78 -18.12 9.65
CA GLU A 65 -0.34 -18.28 9.91
C GLU A 65 0.47 -17.15 9.28
N SER A 66 0.11 -16.69 8.08
CA SER A 66 0.80 -15.57 7.44
C SER A 66 0.58 -14.26 8.19
N ASP A 67 -0.63 -14.01 8.69
CA ASP A 67 -0.96 -12.78 9.42
C ASP A 67 -0.23 -12.70 10.78
N ASN A 68 0.18 -13.84 11.36
CA ASN A 68 0.91 -13.90 12.62
C ASN A 68 2.43 -14.07 12.45
N LYS A 69 2.93 -14.64 11.33
CA LYS A 69 4.37 -14.82 11.05
C LYS A 69 4.98 -13.67 10.27
N TYR A 70 4.22 -13.01 9.42
CA TYR A 70 4.70 -11.90 8.59
C TYR A 70 3.95 -10.63 8.97
N GLN A 71 4.65 -9.49 8.90
CA GLN A 71 4.10 -8.17 9.27
C GLN A 71 2.69 -7.99 8.69
N PRO A 72 1.70 -7.55 9.50
CA PRO A 72 0.35 -7.30 9.02
C PRO A 72 0.39 -6.37 7.79
N LYS A 73 -0.44 -6.66 6.79
CA LYS A 73 -0.52 -5.87 5.55
C LYS A 73 -0.72 -4.38 5.90
N GLY A 74 0.30 -3.56 5.64
CA GLY A 74 0.31 -2.13 5.97
C GLY A 74 1.36 -1.71 7.01
N ASN A 75 2.04 -2.66 7.68
CA ASN A 75 3.11 -2.38 8.63
C ASN A 75 4.49 -2.64 8.03
N TYR A 76 4.87 -1.89 7.00
CA TYR A 76 6.13 -2.07 6.27
C TYR A 76 7.35 -1.37 6.89
N ALA A 77 7.17 -0.71 8.03
CA ALA A 77 8.27 -0.15 8.77
C ALA A 77 9.00 -1.28 9.52
N ALA A 78 10.28 -1.51 9.23
CA ALA A 78 11.14 -2.21 10.17
C ALA A 78 11.03 -1.45 11.51
N ALA A 79 10.68 -2.15 12.60
CA ALA A 79 10.40 -1.55 13.89
C ALA A 79 11.49 -0.54 14.26
N GLY A 80 11.15 0.76 14.22
CA GLY A 80 12.05 1.87 14.57
C GLY A 80 12.75 2.60 13.42
N SER A 81 12.61 2.18 12.15
CA SER A 81 13.27 2.85 11.00
C SER A 81 12.31 3.68 10.12
N SER A 82 11.02 3.74 10.46
CA SER A 82 10.07 4.60 9.74
C SER A 82 9.10 5.23 10.71
N TYR A 83 8.67 6.43 10.37
CA TYR A 83 7.66 7.13 11.13
C TYR A 83 6.30 6.46 10.99
N THR A 84 5.60 6.33 12.11
CA THR A 84 4.19 5.93 12.12
C THR A 84 3.38 6.93 11.28
N LYS A 85 2.24 6.48 10.76
CA LYS A 85 1.32 7.36 10.04
C LYS A 85 0.95 8.60 10.87
N SER A 86 0.73 8.45 12.17
CA SER A 86 0.47 9.56 13.09
C SER A 86 1.64 10.54 13.20
N GLU A 87 2.87 10.06 13.33
CA GLU A 87 4.03 10.95 13.39
C GLU A 87 4.34 11.60 12.04
N SER A 88 4.04 10.91 10.93
CA SER A 88 4.12 11.50 9.59
C SER A 88 3.05 12.55 9.38
N ASP A 89 1.80 12.27 9.73
CA ASP A 89 0.66 13.19 9.62
C ASP A 89 0.86 14.42 10.54
N ALA A 90 1.60 14.29 11.65
CA ALA A 90 1.96 15.39 12.52
C ALA A 90 3.14 16.23 12.01
N ARG A 91 3.98 15.68 11.13
CA ARG A 91 5.15 16.38 10.56
C ARG A 91 4.95 16.91 9.16
N TYR A 92 4.08 16.28 8.38
CA TYR A 92 3.82 16.59 6.99
C TYR A 92 2.33 16.79 6.77
N GLU A 93 1.96 17.89 6.11
CA GLU A 93 0.57 18.19 5.79
C GLU A 93 -0.03 17.15 4.82
N LYS A 94 -1.28 16.74 5.10
CA LYS A 94 -2.01 15.82 4.24
C LYS A 94 -2.35 16.49 2.92
N LYS A 95 -1.88 15.90 1.81
CA LYS A 95 -2.32 16.26 0.47
C LYS A 95 -3.85 16.21 0.38
N GLY A 96 -4.48 17.37 0.20
CA GLY A 96 -5.88 17.47 -0.23
C GLY A 96 -6.88 18.05 0.77
N THR A 97 -6.48 18.47 1.98
CA THR A 97 -7.45 19.04 2.96
C THR A 97 -7.40 20.56 3.11
N ALA A 98 -6.40 21.26 2.57
CA ALA A 98 -6.44 22.72 2.36
C ALA A 98 -5.36 23.19 1.34
N ILE A 99 -5.28 22.60 0.14
CA ILE A 99 -4.30 22.99 -0.89
C ILE A 99 -4.63 24.36 -1.52
N GLY A 100 -4.71 25.45 -0.77
CA GLY A 100 -5.04 26.73 -1.43
C GLY A 100 -4.95 28.01 -0.64
N THR A 101 -4.78 27.99 0.68
CA THR A 101 -4.80 29.24 1.45
C THR A 101 -3.62 29.31 2.39
N LEU A 102 -2.71 30.24 2.08
CA LEU A 102 -1.68 30.69 3.00
C LEU A 102 -2.35 31.25 4.27
N LYS A 103 -2.06 30.66 5.43
CA LYS A 103 -2.52 31.17 6.74
C LYS A 103 -1.63 32.33 7.14
N SER A 104 -2.21 33.50 7.37
CA SER A 104 -1.51 34.61 8.02
C SER A 104 -1.31 34.31 9.49
N ILE A 105 -0.05 34.29 9.93
CA ILE A 105 0.35 34.01 11.32
C ILE A 105 0.89 35.25 12.02
N TRP A 106 1.13 36.32 11.25
CA TRP A 106 1.59 37.59 11.78
C TRP A 106 1.33 38.73 10.78
N LEU A 107 0.92 39.88 11.31
CA LEU A 107 0.78 41.16 10.61
C LEU A 107 1.38 42.27 11.48
N GLY A 108 2.13 43.18 10.88
CA GLY A 108 2.74 44.29 11.59
C GLY A 108 3.69 45.10 10.73
N ASP A 109 4.66 45.74 11.38
CA ASP A 109 5.65 46.56 10.68
C ASP A 109 6.98 46.59 11.45
N GLN A 110 7.78 45.53 11.27
CA GLN A 110 8.99 45.34 12.05
C GLN A 110 10.24 45.46 11.20
N GLY A 111 11.20 46.20 11.74
CA GLY A 111 12.46 46.52 11.09
C GLY A 111 13.65 46.17 11.96
N ARG A 112 14.79 46.77 11.64
CA ARG A 112 16.09 46.49 12.23
C ARG A 112 16.12 46.44 13.76
N ASP A 113 16.98 45.57 14.30
CA ASP A 113 17.34 45.45 15.72
C ASP A 113 16.11 45.24 16.63
N SER A 114 15.19 44.38 16.18
CA SER A 114 13.94 44.07 16.89
C SER A 114 13.61 42.58 16.89
N SER A 115 12.69 42.17 17.75
CA SER A 115 12.06 40.85 17.71
C SER A 115 10.56 40.94 17.92
N PHE A 116 9.83 39.92 17.47
CA PHE A 116 8.40 39.81 17.67
C PHE A 116 7.92 38.36 17.68
N THR A 117 6.86 38.12 18.45
CA THR A 117 6.23 36.80 18.56
C THR A 117 5.26 36.53 17.43
N ILE A 118 5.19 35.27 17.00
CA ILE A 118 4.25 34.75 16.00
C ILE A 118 3.45 33.59 16.57
N SER A 119 2.29 33.28 15.97
CA SER A 119 1.35 32.31 16.55
C SER A 119 1.79 30.84 16.44
N ASP A 120 2.62 30.51 15.44
CA ASP A 120 2.98 29.15 15.06
C ASP A 120 4.51 28.96 15.11
N ASP A 121 4.98 27.73 15.40
CA ASP A 121 6.40 27.37 15.24
C ASP A 121 6.69 27.22 13.75
N ILE A 122 7.60 28.05 13.22
CA ILE A 122 7.92 28.05 11.79
C ILE A 122 9.20 27.31 11.43
N ARG A 123 9.86 26.61 12.36
CA ARG A 123 11.08 25.86 12.04
C ARG A 123 10.79 24.72 11.08
N GLY A 124 11.60 24.61 10.03
CA GLY A 124 11.44 23.56 9.01
C GLY A 124 10.19 23.70 8.15
N THR A 125 9.47 24.82 8.23
CA THR A 125 8.24 25.04 7.46
C THR A 125 8.45 25.98 6.28
N HIS A 126 7.56 25.88 5.30
CA HIS A 126 7.48 26.78 4.16
C HIS A 126 6.83 28.10 4.58
N CYS A 127 7.60 29.18 4.61
CA CYS A 127 7.17 30.51 5.01
C CYS A 127 7.16 31.48 3.83
N TYR A 128 6.23 32.43 3.88
CA TYR A 128 6.04 33.49 2.91
C TYR A 128 6.03 34.83 3.62
N PHE A 129 7.01 35.68 3.35
CA PHE A 129 7.19 36.98 3.97
C PHE A 129 6.78 38.09 3.00
N ARG A 130 5.87 38.99 3.40
CA ARG A 130 5.70 40.25 2.68
C ARG A 130 6.58 41.31 3.32
N LEU A 131 7.38 41.95 2.49
CA LEU A 131 8.30 43.00 2.90
C LEU A 131 7.71 44.38 2.56
N GLN A 132 8.31 45.43 3.12
CA GLN A 132 7.92 46.81 2.87
C GLN A 132 7.84 47.09 1.36
N ASP A 133 6.75 47.76 0.95
CA ASP A 133 6.47 48.19 -0.42
C ASP A 133 6.39 47.05 -1.46
N ALA A 134 6.51 45.79 -1.03
CA ALA A 134 6.35 44.61 -1.87
C ALA A 134 4.87 44.29 -2.08
N VAL A 135 4.50 44.04 -3.34
CA VAL A 135 3.21 43.43 -3.68
C VAL A 135 3.26 41.91 -3.49
N GLU A 136 4.42 41.32 -3.74
CA GLU A 136 4.66 39.88 -3.73
C GLU A 136 5.09 39.35 -2.35
N PHE A 137 5.04 38.02 -2.21
CA PHE A 137 5.62 37.31 -1.07
C PHE A 137 6.97 36.71 -1.43
N TYR A 138 7.90 36.79 -0.48
CA TYR A 138 9.20 36.14 -0.55
C TYR A 138 9.14 34.81 0.20
N TYR A 139 9.41 33.74 -0.52
CA TYR A 139 9.38 32.38 0.01
C TYR A 139 10.71 31.99 0.65
N VAL A 140 10.64 31.37 1.83
CA VAL A 140 11.76 30.71 2.48
C VAL A 140 11.32 29.41 3.13
N LEU A 141 12.10 28.34 2.93
CA LEU A 141 12.07 27.19 3.83
C LEU A 141 12.92 27.52 5.06
N MET A 142 12.27 27.64 6.21
CA MET A 142 12.97 27.99 7.44
C MET A 142 13.88 26.84 7.92
N PRO A 143 15.04 27.15 8.53
CA PRO A 143 15.86 26.14 9.19
C PRO A 143 15.07 25.36 10.24
N PRO A 144 15.32 24.05 10.44
CA PRO A 144 14.62 23.23 11.44
C PRO A 144 15.10 23.49 12.89
N VAL A 145 15.92 24.51 13.10
CA VAL A 145 16.51 24.90 14.39
C VAL A 145 16.55 26.42 14.51
N ASP A 146 16.51 26.93 15.74
CA ASP A 146 16.62 28.36 16.01
C ASP A 146 18.05 28.91 15.81
N GLY A 147 18.16 30.23 15.69
CA GLY A 147 19.44 30.95 15.67
C GLY A 147 20.19 30.95 14.34
N VAL A 148 19.71 30.21 13.33
CA VAL A 148 20.29 30.23 11.97
C VAL A 148 19.82 31.49 11.25
N ARG A 149 20.76 32.34 10.88
CA ARG A 149 20.48 33.57 10.12
C ARG A 149 20.22 33.26 8.66
N ILE A 150 19.15 33.82 8.14
CA ILE A 150 18.73 33.74 6.74
C ILE A 150 18.48 35.15 6.20
N HIS A 151 18.64 35.31 4.88
CA HIS A 151 18.46 36.60 4.24
C HIS A 151 17.17 36.57 3.39
N LEU A 152 16.32 37.56 3.59
CA LEU A 152 15.19 37.91 2.75
C LEU A 152 15.63 39.08 1.85
N HIS A 153 15.52 38.94 0.52
CA HIS A 153 16.03 39.94 -0.43
C HIS A 153 14.92 40.40 -1.38
N GLN A 154 14.76 41.72 -1.53
CA GLN A 154 13.93 42.36 -2.55
C GLN A 154 14.75 42.70 -3.81
N GLY A 155 15.64 41.80 -4.23
CA GLY A 155 16.62 42.10 -5.28
C GLY A 155 17.55 43.25 -4.88
N LYS A 156 17.59 44.32 -5.69
CA LYS A 156 18.39 45.53 -5.37
C LYS A 156 17.70 46.51 -4.42
N ALA A 157 16.40 46.29 -4.13
CA ALA A 157 15.58 47.27 -3.42
C ALA A 157 15.69 47.20 -1.90
N GLY A 158 16.06 46.05 -1.34
CA GLY A 158 16.18 45.90 0.11
C GLY A 158 16.58 44.51 0.55
N ILE A 159 17.02 44.40 1.80
CA ILE A 159 17.45 43.16 2.44
C ILE A 159 17.06 43.14 3.91
N CYS A 160 16.61 41.99 4.40
CA CYS A 160 16.33 41.75 5.81
C CYS A 160 16.99 40.44 6.25
N ILE A 161 17.74 40.46 7.34
CA ILE A 161 18.42 39.29 7.90
C ILE A 161 17.70 38.89 9.18
N ILE A 162 17.15 37.68 9.19
CA ILE A 162 16.38 37.17 10.32
C ILE A 162 16.90 35.83 10.84
N SER A 163 16.55 35.50 12.07
CA SER A 163 16.52 34.12 12.57
C SER A 163 15.31 33.91 13.44
N THR A 164 15.00 32.66 13.76
CA THR A 164 14.02 32.34 14.79
C THR A 164 14.66 32.16 16.16
N SER A 165 13.86 32.36 17.20
CA SER A 165 14.11 31.98 18.59
C SER A 165 12.83 31.42 19.21
N ASN A 166 12.90 31.03 20.48
CA ASN A 166 11.75 30.58 21.27
C ASN A 166 10.99 29.43 20.61
N ASN A 167 11.71 28.39 20.19
CA ASN A 167 11.15 27.23 19.50
C ASN A 167 10.39 27.65 18.24
N GLY A 168 11.01 28.49 17.41
CA GLY A 168 10.42 28.96 16.15
C GLY A 168 9.26 29.93 16.28
N LYS A 169 8.92 30.41 17.48
CA LYS A 169 7.76 31.29 17.72
C LYS A 169 8.11 32.77 17.87
N GLU A 170 9.37 33.12 17.72
CA GLU A 170 9.83 34.50 17.70
C GLU A 170 10.77 34.72 16.52
N VAL A 171 10.59 35.84 15.83
CA VAL A 171 11.43 36.27 14.70
C VAL A 171 12.30 37.42 15.19
N ASN A 172 13.61 37.29 14.99
CA ASN A 172 14.61 38.31 15.33
C ASN A 172 15.14 38.94 14.05
N ILE A 173 15.20 40.26 13.99
CA ILE A 173 15.73 41.02 12.84
C ILE A 173 17.09 41.63 13.24
N TYR A 174 18.15 41.16 12.58
CA TYR A 174 19.53 41.63 12.85
C TYR A 174 19.98 42.75 11.90
N TYR A 175 19.41 42.77 10.71
CA TYR A 175 19.70 43.80 9.71
C TYR A 175 18.45 43.99 8.87
N GLU A 176 18.14 45.23 8.53
CA GLU A 176 17.07 45.56 7.63
C GLU A 176 17.43 46.87 6.93
N ASP A 177 17.26 46.89 5.62
CA ASP A 177 17.39 48.06 4.77
C ASP A 177 16.32 47.98 3.68
N TYR A 178 15.34 48.87 3.73
CA TYR A 178 14.15 48.92 2.84
C TYR A 178 13.43 47.56 2.68
N ALA A 179 13.36 46.78 3.76
CA ALA A 179 12.82 45.41 3.76
C ALA A 179 12.15 45.05 5.09
N ARG A 180 11.47 46.01 5.73
CA ARG A 180 10.67 45.76 6.94
C ARG A 180 9.66 44.64 6.70
N ILE A 181 9.47 43.75 7.68
CA ILE A 181 8.50 42.65 7.57
C ILE A 181 7.12 43.19 7.89
N LYS A 182 6.16 42.94 6.98
CA LYS A 182 4.77 43.41 7.08
C LYS A 182 3.75 42.29 7.32
N GLU A 183 4.02 41.11 6.76
CA GLU A 183 3.18 39.93 6.94
C GLU A 183 4.01 38.66 6.87
N ILE A 184 3.63 37.65 7.66
CA ILE A 184 4.16 36.28 7.53
C ILE A 184 2.99 35.33 7.32
N ARG A 185 3.11 34.48 6.30
CA ARG A 185 2.19 33.37 6.07
C ARG A 185 2.90 32.03 5.98
N VAL A 186 2.16 30.97 6.29
CA VAL A 186 2.58 29.57 6.16
C VAL A 186 1.54 28.77 5.38
N ILE A 187 1.96 27.63 4.84
CA ILE A 187 1.04 26.62 4.29
C ILE A 187 0.30 25.94 5.47
N TYR A 188 -0.92 25.46 5.23
CA TYR A 188 -1.74 24.71 6.18
C TYR A 188 -2.33 23.47 5.49
#